data_AF-A0A3M1NLR5-F1
#
_entry.id   AF-A0A3M1NLR5-F1
#
_cell.length_a   1.000
_cell.length_b   1.000
_cell.length_c   1.000
_cell.angle_alpha   90.00
_cell.angle_beta   90.00
_cell.angle_gamma   90.00
#
_symmetry.space_group_name_H-M   'P 1'
#
loop_
_entity.id
_entity.type
_entity.pdbx_description
1 polymer ?
#
loop_
_entity_poly.entity_id
_entity_poly.type
_entity_poly.pdbx_seq_one_letter_code
_entity_poly.pdbx_strand_id
1 'polypeptide(L)'
;PKVASASASGIVKPAAKEALLRQMNQGTLVVNYIGHGNSGQWAHEQIFLKSDDDRVLNFDMPIFFVAATCDWALFDDPTEESQAEELMLVERRGAIAMLSSTRLVFSTQNFQFNATYYDKLFSPTGPTARIGDAFVEARTTFGSRNVVNNEKFHIYGDPTLRLASPEAQAVITSMTPDSILALATTHVQGAVRVNGQIATDFNGTALVNTFDSRKFVQYIPEAGTAPPYFLPGNSIYRGNVPVKNGRFTASFVVPKDISYGGKQARVSVYFWNDETDGAGFRNDIKVSSSTSNLVDTRGPAVRLFFSGYENFTTGDIVNEDVTLVVEVSDSTSGVNIAGEIGHQLTLSIDPDRTTCLSELNRFQGVTTIDLTDLFRFDEGSHVRGRVEFPLRFPREVDIGGRKVQCVDENGEDRHMLVVKAWDNANNSSTASVEVLVAHEEGLVIDRVMNYPNPFSDKTTFTFITNQDLESVRIKIYTVSGQLIRTLEYPFATSGFNMIEWDGRDAQGDVPSNGVYLYKLIARAQGSSGPLQKEVVGRLAIIR
;
A
#
# COMPACT_ATOMS: atom_id res chain seq x y z
N PRO A 1 9.10 -14.94 8.18
CA PRO A 1 9.71 -16.18 8.73
C PRO A 1 10.95 -16.57 7.92
N LYS A 2 11.84 -17.40 8.47
CA LYS A 2 12.89 -18.07 7.68
C LYS A 2 12.22 -19.11 6.77
N VAL A 3 12.64 -19.19 5.51
CA VAL A 3 12.16 -20.20 4.54
C VAL A 3 13.39 -20.94 4.00
N ALA A 4 13.33 -22.26 3.94
CA ALA A 4 14.40 -23.07 3.37
C ALA A 4 14.52 -22.81 1.86
N SER A 5 15.73 -22.67 1.35
CA SER A 5 15.95 -22.49 -0.10
C SER A 5 17.23 -23.16 -0.56
N ALA A 6 17.37 -23.33 -1.87
CA ALA A 6 18.60 -23.82 -2.50
C ALA A 6 19.74 -22.77 -2.54
N SER A 7 19.57 -21.62 -1.87
CA SER A 7 20.62 -20.60 -1.77
C SER A 7 21.85 -21.12 -1.02
N ALA A 8 22.99 -20.45 -1.18
CA ALA A 8 24.24 -20.81 -0.51
C ALA A 8 24.13 -20.82 1.03
N SER A 9 23.20 -20.06 1.61
CA SER A 9 22.92 -20.02 3.05
C SER A 9 21.88 -21.05 3.49
N GLY A 10 21.18 -21.70 2.56
CA GLY A 10 20.09 -22.63 2.81
C GLY A 10 18.79 -21.97 3.32
N ILE A 11 18.79 -20.64 3.54
CA ILE A 11 17.70 -19.92 4.22
C ILE A 11 17.51 -18.52 3.64
N VAL A 12 16.27 -18.14 3.36
CA VAL A 12 15.86 -16.78 2.96
C VAL A 12 14.80 -16.20 3.91
N LYS A 13 14.65 -14.87 3.92
CA LYS A 13 13.60 -14.15 4.67
C LYS A 13 12.71 -13.32 3.74
N PRO A 14 11.88 -13.96 2.89
CA PRO A 14 11.09 -13.26 1.87
C PRO A 14 10.14 -12.22 2.47
N ALA A 15 9.44 -12.54 3.56
CA ALA A 15 8.56 -11.57 4.23
C ALA A 15 9.30 -10.30 4.73
N ALA A 16 10.56 -10.41 5.12
CA ALA A 16 11.36 -9.24 5.53
C ALA A 16 11.77 -8.39 4.32
N LYS A 17 12.13 -9.04 3.20
CA LYS A 17 12.39 -8.37 1.93
C LYS A 17 11.15 -7.60 1.45
N GLU A 18 10.00 -8.25 1.41
CA GLU A 18 8.74 -7.61 0.98
C GLU A 18 8.37 -6.43 1.89
N ALA A 19 8.56 -6.56 3.20
CA ALA A 19 8.34 -5.45 4.14
C ALA A 19 9.29 -4.27 3.87
N LEU A 20 10.58 -4.55 3.60
CA LEU A 20 11.58 -3.52 3.30
C LEU A 20 11.26 -2.78 2.00
N LEU A 21 11.01 -3.51 0.90
CA LEU A 21 10.67 -2.92 -0.40
C LEU A 21 9.38 -2.10 -0.33
N ARG A 22 8.37 -2.62 0.36
CA ARG A 22 7.12 -1.90 0.59
C ARG A 22 7.36 -0.58 1.32
N GLN A 23 8.19 -0.59 2.37
CA GLN A 23 8.50 0.63 3.12
C GLN A 23 9.27 1.65 2.26
N MET A 24 10.23 1.20 1.45
CA MET A 24 10.95 2.07 0.50
C MET A 24 9.99 2.74 -0.49
N ASN A 25 9.07 1.96 -1.07
CA ASN A 25 8.15 2.42 -2.11
C ASN A 25 7.03 3.32 -1.59
N GLN A 26 6.73 3.27 -0.28
CA GLN A 26 5.75 4.15 0.37
C GLN A 26 6.28 5.56 0.67
N GLY A 27 7.55 5.83 0.35
CA GLY A 27 8.23 7.08 0.69
C GLY A 27 8.96 6.94 2.04
N THR A 28 10.30 6.96 1.96
CA THR A 28 11.17 6.86 3.13
C THR A 28 12.31 7.85 2.99
N LEU A 29 12.52 8.71 4.00
CA LEU A 29 13.61 9.68 3.96
C LEU A 29 14.98 9.00 4.12
N VAL A 30 15.09 8.05 5.07
CA VAL A 30 16.35 7.36 5.39
C VAL A 30 16.11 5.88 5.59
N VAL A 31 16.93 5.05 4.93
CA VAL A 31 17.03 3.61 5.21
C VAL A 31 18.36 3.33 5.89
N ASN A 32 18.33 2.82 7.13
CA ASN A 32 19.52 2.46 7.88
C ASN A 32 19.67 0.93 7.94
N TYR A 33 20.77 0.40 7.40
CA TYR A 33 21.11 -1.01 7.46
C TYR A 33 22.45 -1.22 8.18
N ILE A 34 22.48 -2.14 9.14
CA ILE A 34 23.70 -2.60 9.81
C ILE A 34 23.69 -4.13 9.81
N GLY A 35 24.64 -4.74 9.11
CA GLY A 35 24.70 -6.20 8.97
C GLY A 35 25.74 -6.65 7.95
N HIS A 36 25.67 -7.93 7.58
CA HIS A 36 26.52 -8.50 6.53
C HIS A 36 26.03 -8.11 5.14
N GLY A 37 26.93 -8.01 4.18
CA GLY A 37 26.60 -7.65 2.81
C GLY A 37 27.80 -7.86 1.89
N ASN A 38 27.55 -7.74 0.60
CA ASN A 38 28.54 -7.63 -0.46
C ASN A 38 27.99 -6.69 -1.55
N SER A 39 28.68 -6.55 -2.67
CA SER A 39 28.27 -5.65 -3.77
C SER A 39 26.88 -5.94 -4.36
N GLY A 40 26.29 -7.11 -4.13
CA GLY A 40 25.01 -7.51 -4.73
C GLY A 40 23.89 -7.89 -3.74
N GLN A 41 24.13 -7.85 -2.42
CA GLN A 41 23.11 -8.21 -1.44
C GLN A 41 23.34 -7.70 -0.02
N TRP A 42 22.23 -7.56 0.73
CA TRP A 42 22.19 -7.44 2.19
C TRP A 42 21.75 -8.75 2.85
N ALA A 43 22.48 -9.10 3.92
CA ALA A 43 22.34 -10.30 4.74
C ALA A 43 22.52 -11.62 3.98
N HIS A 44 22.91 -12.69 4.69
CA HIS A 44 22.90 -14.04 4.10
C HIS A 44 21.48 -14.53 3.79
N GLU A 45 20.47 -14.01 4.48
CA GLU A 45 19.06 -14.34 4.26
C GLU A 45 18.40 -13.56 3.12
N GLN A 46 19.19 -12.84 2.31
CA GLN A 46 18.76 -12.19 1.08
C GLN A 46 17.60 -11.20 1.29
N ILE A 47 17.76 -10.26 2.23
CA ILE A 47 16.69 -9.31 2.55
C ILE A 47 16.60 -8.16 1.54
N PHE A 48 17.67 -7.92 0.78
CA PHE A 48 17.69 -6.99 -0.34
C PHE A 48 18.78 -7.46 -1.32
N LEU A 49 18.41 -7.81 -2.54
CA LEU A 49 19.31 -8.26 -3.60
C LEU A 49 19.38 -7.19 -4.68
N LYS A 50 20.50 -7.14 -5.41
CA LYS A 50 20.64 -6.34 -6.62
C LYS A 50 19.54 -6.61 -7.66
N SER A 51 19.11 -7.86 -7.78
CA SER A 51 17.96 -8.22 -8.64
C SER A 51 16.61 -7.66 -8.17
N ASP A 52 16.54 -7.07 -6.98
CA ASP A 52 15.34 -6.37 -6.49
C ASP A 52 15.34 -4.88 -6.86
N ASP A 53 16.37 -4.35 -7.51
CA ASP A 53 16.47 -2.90 -7.78
C ASP A 53 15.32 -2.40 -8.64
N ASP A 54 14.84 -3.16 -9.62
CA ASP A 54 13.63 -2.87 -10.41
C ASP A 54 12.33 -2.86 -9.61
N ARG A 55 12.38 -3.30 -8.35
CA ARG A 55 11.25 -3.29 -7.41
C ARG A 55 11.32 -2.12 -6.44
N VAL A 56 12.37 -1.31 -6.50
CA VAL A 56 12.50 -0.03 -5.80
C VAL A 56 11.83 1.05 -6.66
N LEU A 57 10.55 1.31 -6.39
CA LEU A 57 9.62 2.14 -7.17
C LEU A 57 9.32 3.48 -6.49
N ASN A 58 10.27 4.02 -5.72
CA ASN A 58 10.16 5.29 -5.01
C ASN A 58 10.37 6.50 -5.95
N PHE A 59 9.58 6.55 -7.03
CA PHE A 59 9.68 7.59 -8.04
C PHE A 59 9.48 8.98 -7.43
N ASP A 60 10.40 9.90 -7.76
CA ASP A 60 10.47 11.26 -7.25
C ASP A 60 10.54 11.35 -5.70
N MET A 61 10.83 10.24 -5.03
CA MET A 61 11.03 10.12 -3.58
C MET A 61 12.34 9.37 -3.27
N PRO A 62 13.50 9.83 -3.80
CA PRO A 62 14.76 9.13 -3.63
C PRO A 62 15.20 9.10 -2.16
N ILE A 63 15.78 7.98 -1.74
CA ILE A 63 16.10 7.67 -0.34
C ILE A 63 17.55 8.06 -0.02
N PHE A 64 17.82 8.55 1.19
CA PHE A 64 19.17 8.57 1.73
C PHE A 64 19.51 7.24 2.38
N PHE A 65 20.41 6.45 1.77
CA PHE A 65 20.78 5.14 2.30
C PHE A 65 21.96 5.25 3.26
N VAL A 66 21.80 4.73 4.47
CA VAL A 66 22.90 4.55 5.43
C VAL A 66 23.12 3.06 5.59
N ALA A 67 24.00 2.50 4.76
CA ALA A 67 24.27 1.07 4.71
C ALA A 67 25.64 0.77 5.31
N ALA A 68 25.68 0.50 6.62
CA ALA A 68 26.89 0.14 7.33
C ALA A 68 27.17 -1.36 7.23
N THR A 69 27.58 -1.77 6.04
CA THR A 69 27.81 -3.15 5.63
C THR A 69 29.01 -3.26 4.69
N CYS A 70 29.61 -4.44 4.60
CA CYS A 70 30.84 -4.65 3.83
C CYS A 70 30.60 -4.54 2.31
N ASP A 71 31.50 -3.88 1.62
CA ASP A 71 31.71 -3.87 0.16
C ASP A 71 30.45 -3.61 -0.70
N TRP A 72 29.39 -3.02 -0.12
CA TRP A 72 28.13 -2.82 -0.84
C TRP A 72 28.21 -1.69 -1.87
N ALA A 73 29.08 -0.69 -1.61
CA ALA A 73 29.35 0.41 -2.52
C ALA A 73 30.78 0.32 -3.11
N LEU A 74 31.12 -0.87 -3.61
CA LEU A 74 32.41 -1.19 -4.25
C LEU A 74 32.56 -0.52 -5.63
N PHE A 75 32.68 0.80 -5.65
CA PHE A 75 32.69 1.61 -6.88
C PHE A 75 33.97 1.51 -7.73
N ASP A 76 35.01 0.88 -7.20
CA ASP A 76 36.32 0.79 -7.85
C ASP A 76 36.61 -0.58 -8.45
N ASP A 77 35.60 -1.45 -8.55
CA ASP A 77 35.68 -2.71 -9.30
C ASP A 77 35.42 -2.44 -10.80
N PRO A 78 36.41 -2.63 -11.69
CA PRO A 78 36.21 -2.42 -13.12
C PRO A 78 35.42 -3.54 -13.81
N THR A 79 35.08 -4.62 -13.10
CA THR A 79 34.45 -5.81 -13.69
C THR A 79 32.94 -5.87 -13.46
N GLU A 80 32.45 -5.26 -12.39
CA GLU A 80 31.04 -5.27 -12.01
C GLU A 80 30.63 -3.95 -11.35
N GLU A 81 29.46 -3.44 -11.70
CA GLU A 81 28.83 -2.32 -11.01
C GLU A 81 28.19 -2.81 -9.70
N SER A 82 28.40 -2.11 -8.59
CA SER A 82 27.79 -2.45 -7.31
C SER A 82 26.31 -2.07 -7.26
N GLN A 83 25.53 -2.72 -6.40
CA GLN A 83 24.12 -2.38 -6.18
C GLN A 83 23.95 -0.91 -5.74
N ALA A 84 24.89 -0.40 -4.95
CA ALA A 84 24.87 1.00 -4.54
C ALA A 84 24.99 1.98 -5.73
N GLU A 85 25.79 1.64 -6.74
CA GLU A 85 25.94 2.43 -7.97
C GLU A 85 24.66 2.41 -8.80
N GLU A 86 24.08 1.23 -9.04
CA GLU A 86 22.82 1.11 -9.79
C GLU A 86 21.69 1.94 -9.17
N LEU A 87 21.53 1.85 -7.84
CA LEU A 87 20.54 2.64 -7.11
C LEU A 87 20.83 4.15 -7.09
N MET A 88 22.10 4.58 -7.20
CA MET A 88 22.46 6.00 -7.30
C MET A 88 22.26 6.56 -8.71
N LEU A 89 22.43 5.73 -9.74
CA LEU A 89 22.44 6.15 -11.15
C LEU A 89 21.07 6.01 -11.82
N VAL A 90 20.16 5.22 -11.24
CA VAL A 90 18.83 5.02 -11.81
C VAL A 90 18.02 6.32 -11.81
N GLU A 91 17.45 6.67 -12.97
CA GLU A 91 16.73 7.93 -13.12
C GLU A 91 15.43 7.96 -12.31
N ARG A 92 15.22 9.07 -11.58
CA ARG A 92 14.00 9.41 -10.84
C ARG A 92 13.58 8.45 -9.73
N ARG A 93 14.37 7.44 -9.37
CA ARG A 93 14.11 6.50 -8.26
C ARG A 93 15.41 6.14 -7.55
N GLY A 94 15.37 5.20 -6.60
CA GLY A 94 16.58 4.73 -5.92
C GLY A 94 17.04 5.73 -4.86
N ALA A 95 18.30 6.16 -4.94
CA ALA A 95 18.97 6.91 -3.89
C ALA A 95 19.25 8.36 -4.27
N ILE A 96 19.10 9.29 -3.31
CA ILE A 96 19.53 10.68 -3.46
C ILE A 96 20.99 10.86 -3.07
N ALA A 97 21.42 10.07 -2.08
CA ALA A 97 22.78 9.97 -1.58
C ALA A 97 22.90 8.68 -0.75
N MET A 98 24.14 8.26 -0.49
CA MET A 98 24.42 7.11 0.37
C MET A 98 25.60 7.37 1.30
N LEU A 99 25.56 6.76 2.49
CA LEU A 99 26.66 6.59 3.41
C LEU A 99 26.92 5.09 3.58
N SER A 100 27.98 4.59 2.94
CA SER A 100 28.32 3.16 2.95
C SER A 100 29.83 2.95 2.83
N SER A 101 30.29 1.70 2.84
CA SER A 101 31.72 1.37 2.73
C SER A 101 32.08 0.61 1.46
N THR A 102 33.24 0.92 0.92
CA THR A 102 33.85 0.24 -0.24
C THR A 102 34.56 -1.07 0.10
N ARG A 103 34.87 -1.29 1.38
CA ARG A 103 35.73 -2.36 1.87
C ARG A 103 35.20 -2.93 3.18
N LEU A 104 35.73 -4.07 3.62
CA LEU A 104 35.34 -4.78 4.84
C LEU A 104 35.32 -3.85 6.07
N VAL A 105 34.20 -3.82 6.78
CA VAL A 105 33.97 -3.02 7.99
C VAL A 105 33.42 -3.87 9.13
N PHE A 106 33.59 -3.40 10.37
CA PHE A 106 33.19 -4.13 11.58
C PHE A 106 31.91 -3.56 12.22
N SER A 107 31.02 -4.44 12.67
CA SER A 107 29.66 -4.09 13.12
C SER A 107 29.60 -3.20 14.38
N THR A 108 30.46 -3.44 15.37
CA THR A 108 30.50 -2.62 16.61
C THR A 108 30.88 -1.17 16.30
N GLN A 109 31.90 -0.99 15.46
CA GLN A 109 32.36 0.31 15.00
C GLN A 109 31.32 1.01 14.12
N ASN A 110 30.61 0.25 13.28
CA ASN A 110 29.49 0.76 12.48
C ASN A 110 28.36 1.31 13.34
N PHE A 111 27.96 0.57 14.37
CA PHE A 111 26.92 1.03 15.30
C PHE A 111 27.30 2.36 15.97
N GLN A 112 28.52 2.45 16.50
CA GLN A 112 29.01 3.65 17.16
C GLN A 112 29.08 4.86 16.21
N PHE A 113 29.63 4.64 15.01
CA PHE A 113 29.73 5.68 13.98
C PHE A 113 28.34 6.17 13.54
N ASN A 114 27.42 5.26 13.20
CA ASN A 114 26.06 5.62 12.77
C ASN A 114 25.31 6.39 13.86
N ALA A 115 25.42 5.97 15.12
CA ALA A 115 24.75 6.67 16.23
C ALA A 115 25.19 8.14 16.32
N THR A 116 26.50 8.40 16.33
CA THR A 116 27.02 9.77 16.35
C THR A 116 26.74 10.52 15.06
N TYR A 117 26.78 9.86 13.90
CA TYR A 117 26.40 10.48 12.65
C TYR A 117 24.97 11.03 12.69
N TYR A 118 24.01 10.25 13.22
CA TYR A 118 22.64 10.73 13.40
C TYR A 118 22.52 11.86 14.41
N ASP A 119 23.25 11.83 15.52
CA ASP A 119 23.29 12.93 16.50
C ASP A 119 23.83 14.24 15.88
N LYS A 120 24.71 14.15 14.88
CA LYS A 120 25.24 15.31 14.15
C LYS A 120 24.37 15.75 12.99
N LEU A 121 23.70 14.81 12.33
CA LEU A 121 22.85 15.07 11.17
C LEU A 121 21.54 15.75 11.57
N PHE A 122 20.88 15.21 12.60
CA PHE A 122 19.58 15.70 13.05
C PHE A 122 19.75 16.68 14.21
N SER A 123 19.22 17.89 14.03
CA SER A 123 19.09 18.88 15.08
C SER A 123 17.68 18.82 15.69
N PRO A 124 17.52 18.99 17.02
CA PRO A 124 16.20 19.19 17.62
C PRO A 124 15.48 20.46 17.14
N THR A 125 16.22 21.43 16.60
CA THR A 125 15.68 22.71 16.08
C THR A 125 16.38 23.12 14.80
N GLY A 126 15.61 23.53 13.79
CA GLY A 126 16.12 24.01 12.51
C GLY A 126 16.46 22.88 11.53
N PRO A 127 17.03 23.23 10.36
CA PRO A 127 17.29 22.27 9.30
C PRO A 127 18.34 21.24 9.73
N THR A 128 18.27 20.05 9.12
CA THR A 128 19.33 19.02 9.24
C THR A 128 20.68 19.59 8.82
N ALA A 129 21.76 19.12 9.43
CA ALA A 129 23.10 19.45 8.96
C ALA A 129 23.30 18.97 7.52
N ARG A 130 24.29 19.52 6.81
CA ARG A 130 24.69 18.93 5.53
C ARG A 130 25.23 17.53 5.80
N ILE A 131 24.89 16.56 4.96
CA ILE A 131 25.27 15.16 5.17
C ILE A 131 26.80 14.98 5.28
N GLY A 132 27.58 15.80 4.57
CA GLY A 132 29.04 15.84 4.64
C GLY A 132 29.60 16.44 5.93
N ASP A 133 29.00 17.52 6.43
CA ASP A 133 29.44 18.16 7.69
C ASP A 133 29.25 17.19 8.86
N ALA A 134 28.06 16.56 8.94
CA ALA A 134 27.76 15.55 9.95
C ALA A 134 28.73 14.36 9.90
N PHE A 135 29.16 13.98 8.69
CA PHE A 135 30.11 12.88 8.48
C PHE A 135 31.51 13.21 8.98
N VAL A 136 32.01 14.41 8.68
CA VAL A 136 33.30 14.90 9.19
C VAL A 136 33.27 15.01 10.72
N GLU A 137 32.20 15.54 11.30
CA GLU A 137 32.03 15.63 12.75
C GLU A 137 31.97 14.26 13.43
N ALA A 138 31.24 13.30 12.85
CA ALA A 138 31.16 11.94 13.39
C ALA A 138 32.52 11.24 13.37
N ARG A 139 33.32 11.43 12.31
CA ARG A 139 34.69 10.87 12.21
C ARG A 139 35.63 11.46 13.24
N THR A 140 35.64 12.79 13.38
CA THR A 140 36.54 13.48 14.31
C THR A 140 36.24 13.14 15.76
N THR A 141 34.97 12.94 16.11
CA THR A 141 34.53 12.56 17.46
C THR A 141 35.09 11.21 17.91
N PHE A 142 35.28 10.25 17.00
CA PHE A 142 35.82 8.92 17.32
C PHE A 142 37.33 8.76 17.10
N GLY A 143 38.00 9.75 16.48
CA GLY A 143 39.46 9.81 16.36
C GLY A 143 40.13 8.50 15.93
N SER A 144 41.24 8.15 16.60
CA SER A 144 42.10 6.98 16.32
C SER A 144 41.51 5.61 16.70
N ARG A 145 40.29 5.54 17.27
CA ARG A 145 39.67 4.28 17.71
C ARG A 145 38.89 3.55 16.60
N ASN A 146 38.70 4.18 15.44
CA ASN A 146 37.97 3.61 14.31
C ASN A 146 38.64 3.86 12.95
N VAL A 147 39.96 3.97 12.91
CA VAL A 147 40.72 4.29 11.67
C VAL A 147 40.35 3.33 10.54
N VAL A 148 40.22 2.03 10.85
CA VAL A 148 39.96 0.99 9.86
C VAL A 148 38.62 1.15 9.13
N ASN A 149 37.52 1.52 9.80
CA ASN A 149 36.26 1.78 9.08
C ASN A 149 36.25 3.20 8.50
N ASN A 150 36.85 4.18 9.20
CA ASN A 150 36.89 5.58 8.75
C ASN A 150 37.61 5.74 7.39
N GLU A 151 38.58 4.90 7.06
CA GLU A 151 39.21 4.94 5.72
C GLU A 151 38.32 4.37 4.61
N LYS A 152 37.26 3.63 4.95
CA LYS A 152 36.48 2.81 4.02
C LYS A 152 35.06 3.32 3.79
N PHE A 153 34.51 4.10 4.74
CA PHE A 153 33.21 4.74 4.58
C PHE A 153 33.31 5.96 3.64
N HIS A 154 32.29 6.17 2.84
CA HIS A 154 32.20 7.29 1.92
C HIS A 154 30.77 7.83 1.87
N ILE A 155 30.65 9.10 1.49
CA ILE A 155 29.39 9.64 1.00
C ILE A 155 29.41 9.53 -0.52
N TYR A 156 28.34 8.95 -1.07
CA TYR A 156 28.06 8.89 -2.49
C TYR A 156 26.91 9.87 -2.78
N GLY A 157 27.09 10.77 -3.73
CA GLY A 157 26.16 11.89 -3.97
C GLY A 157 26.72 13.23 -3.47
N ASP A 158 25.86 14.24 -3.40
CA ASP A 158 26.25 15.61 -3.03
C ASP A 158 26.44 15.75 -1.50
N PRO A 159 27.68 15.95 -0.99
CA PRO A 159 27.92 16.09 0.45
C PRO A 159 27.32 17.37 1.05
N THR A 160 26.92 18.34 0.21
CA THR A 160 26.29 19.59 0.64
C THR A 160 24.78 19.48 0.83
N LEU A 161 24.19 18.34 0.43
CA LEU A 161 22.77 18.03 0.61
C LEU A 161 22.36 18.13 2.08
N ARG A 162 21.20 18.73 2.33
CA ARG A 162 20.46 18.64 3.59
C ARG A 162 19.26 17.74 3.37
N LEU A 163 18.98 16.85 4.32
CA LEU A 163 17.78 16.03 4.25
C LEU A 163 16.55 16.91 4.50
N ALA A 164 15.51 16.71 3.68
CA ALA A 164 14.22 17.35 3.86
C ALA A 164 13.64 16.94 5.23
N SER A 165 13.73 17.83 6.20
CA SER A 165 13.19 17.68 7.54
C SER A 165 12.23 18.84 7.81
N PRO A 166 11.09 18.60 8.48
CA PRO A 166 10.12 19.65 8.74
C PRO A 166 10.73 20.77 9.60
N GLU A 167 10.50 22.03 9.22
CA GLU A 167 11.17 23.18 9.85
C GLU A 167 10.33 23.85 10.96
N ALA A 168 9.02 23.91 10.80
CA ALA A 168 8.12 24.49 11.80
C ALA A 168 7.67 23.47 12.86
N GLN A 169 7.05 23.94 13.95
CA GLN A 169 6.76 23.12 15.12
C GLN A 169 5.26 22.90 15.34
N ALA A 170 4.83 21.66 15.52
CA ALA A 170 3.50 21.34 16.03
C ALA A 170 3.55 21.18 17.54
N VAL A 171 2.62 21.79 18.27
CA VAL A 171 2.52 21.64 19.72
C VAL A 171 1.13 21.15 20.09
N ILE A 172 1.07 20.05 20.82
CA ILE A 172 -0.18 19.54 21.39
C ILE A 172 -0.49 20.38 22.63
N THR A 173 -1.56 21.16 22.56
CA THR A 173 -1.94 22.13 23.61
C THR A 173 -2.77 21.48 24.71
N SER A 174 -3.61 20.51 24.35
CA SER A 174 -4.51 19.84 25.28
C SER A 174 -4.96 18.49 24.71
N MET A 175 -5.35 17.61 25.62
CA MET A 175 -5.93 16.31 25.31
C MET A 175 -7.08 16.07 26.28
N THR A 176 -8.22 15.55 25.81
CA THR A 176 -9.38 15.25 26.65
C THR A 176 -9.97 13.90 26.24
N PRO A 177 -9.93 12.86 27.10
CA PRO A 177 -9.25 12.82 28.41
C PRO A 177 -7.74 13.09 28.33
N ASP A 178 -7.10 13.44 29.44
CA ASP A 178 -5.65 13.73 29.51
C ASP A 178 -4.75 12.49 29.41
N SER A 179 -5.37 11.33 29.26
CA SER A 179 -4.77 10.01 29.11
C SER A 179 -5.50 9.21 28.03
N ILE A 180 -4.81 8.21 27.48
CA ILE A 180 -5.42 7.24 26.57
C ILE A 180 -6.32 6.32 27.41
N LEU A 181 -7.63 6.44 27.24
CA LEU A 181 -8.63 5.64 27.94
C LEU A 181 -9.38 4.77 26.94
N ALA A 182 -9.31 3.45 27.08
CA ALA A 182 -9.97 2.52 26.18
C ALA A 182 -11.46 2.87 25.99
N LEU A 183 -11.92 2.77 24.75
CA LEU A 183 -13.28 3.08 24.29
C LEU A 183 -13.76 4.52 24.46
N ALA A 184 -12.95 5.40 25.06
CA ALA A 184 -13.32 6.79 25.20
C ALA A 184 -13.04 7.53 23.89
N THR A 185 -13.94 8.44 23.52
CA THR A 185 -13.63 9.45 22.52
C THR A 185 -12.60 10.41 23.09
N THR A 186 -11.44 10.45 22.46
CA THR A 186 -10.32 11.32 22.80
C THR A 186 -10.24 12.46 21.81
N HIS A 187 -10.10 13.67 22.33
CA HIS A 187 -9.85 14.88 21.55
C HIS A 187 -8.43 15.38 21.79
N VAL A 188 -7.63 15.45 20.75
CA VAL A 188 -6.29 16.05 20.74
C VAL A 188 -6.40 17.41 20.08
N GLN A 189 -6.02 18.46 20.79
CA GLN A 189 -5.95 19.81 20.24
C GLN A 189 -4.50 20.27 20.20
N GLY A 190 -4.14 20.99 19.15
CA GLY A 190 -2.82 21.56 19.01
C GLY A 190 -2.78 22.83 18.20
N ALA A 191 -1.57 23.40 18.14
CA ALA A 191 -1.28 24.61 17.39
C ALA A 191 0.03 24.45 16.61
N VAL A 192 0.05 25.08 15.44
CA VAL A 192 1.26 25.28 14.63
C VAL A 192 2.02 26.48 15.16
N ARG A 193 3.33 26.34 15.29
CA ARG A 193 4.24 27.42 15.64
C ARG A 193 5.30 27.61 14.57
N VAL A 194 5.47 28.85 14.15
CA VAL A 194 6.56 29.31 13.28
C VAL A 194 7.37 30.30 14.09
N ASN A 195 8.69 30.13 14.12
CA ASN A 195 9.61 30.96 14.92
C ASN A 195 9.19 31.10 16.41
N GLY A 196 8.61 30.03 16.97
CA GLY A 196 8.18 29.97 18.38
C GLY A 196 6.83 30.62 18.69
N GLN A 197 6.19 31.30 17.73
CA GLN A 197 4.86 31.92 17.90
C GLN A 197 3.78 31.11 17.18
N ILE A 198 2.53 31.15 17.68
CA ILE A 198 1.41 30.50 16.99
C ILE A 198 1.19 31.21 15.65
N ALA A 199 1.23 30.45 14.55
CA ALA A 199 1.02 30.98 13.21
C ALA A 199 -0.48 31.10 12.93
N THR A 200 -1.11 32.20 13.37
CA THR A 200 -2.57 32.41 13.27
C THR A 200 -3.08 32.60 11.84
N ASP A 201 -2.18 32.83 10.90
CA ASP A 201 -2.39 32.93 9.46
C ASP A 201 -2.27 31.58 8.73
N PHE A 202 -1.70 30.56 9.38
CA PHE A 202 -1.52 29.25 8.79
C PHE A 202 -2.87 28.52 8.62
N ASN A 203 -3.14 28.10 7.39
CA ASN A 203 -4.23 27.20 7.03
C ASN A 203 -3.68 26.08 6.15
N GLY A 204 -4.05 24.84 6.42
CA GLY A 204 -3.50 23.67 5.76
C GLY A 204 -4.01 22.39 6.37
N THR A 205 -3.20 21.33 6.32
CA THR A 205 -3.57 19.99 6.80
C THR A 205 -2.57 19.52 7.84
N ALA A 206 -3.03 18.76 8.83
CA ALA A 206 -2.21 18.06 9.80
C ALA A 206 -2.52 16.57 9.79
N LEU A 207 -1.51 15.74 9.52
CA LEU A 207 -1.54 14.30 9.77
C LEU A 207 -1.27 14.06 11.26
N VAL A 208 -2.28 13.55 11.97
CA VAL A 208 -2.17 13.22 13.40
C VAL A 208 -2.10 11.70 13.56
N ASN A 209 -1.01 11.25 14.19
CA ASN A 209 -0.76 9.85 14.50
C ASN A 209 -0.68 9.67 16.01
N THR A 210 -1.61 8.90 16.57
CA THR A 210 -1.58 8.52 17.98
C THR A 210 -1.10 7.09 18.09
N PHE A 211 -0.14 6.84 18.95
CA PHE A 211 0.47 5.55 19.22
C PHE A 211 0.25 5.19 20.68
N ASP A 212 0.03 3.90 20.93
CA ASP A 212 0.07 3.32 22.26
C ASP A 212 1.48 3.44 22.88
N SER A 213 1.63 2.99 24.13
CA SER A 213 2.92 2.93 24.79
C SER A 213 3.92 2.08 24.02
N ARG A 214 5.16 2.59 23.94
CA ARG A 214 6.28 1.86 23.31
C ARG A 214 6.41 0.43 23.85
N LYS A 215 6.74 -0.50 22.96
CA LYS A 215 6.88 -1.93 23.28
C LYS A 215 8.35 -2.25 23.49
N PHE A 216 8.69 -2.81 24.65
CA PHE A 216 10.01 -3.37 24.90
C PHE A 216 10.15 -4.69 24.16
N VAL A 217 11.17 -4.82 23.33
CA VAL A 217 11.44 -6.02 22.55
C VAL A 217 12.83 -6.53 22.87
N GLN A 218 12.91 -7.82 23.18
CA GLN A 218 14.16 -8.55 23.30
C GLN A 218 14.11 -9.75 22.36
N TYR A 219 14.99 -9.77 21.37
CA TYR A 219 15.12 -10.87 20.43
C TYR A 219 16.33 -11.73 20.80
N ILE A 220 16.15 -13.05 20.80
CA ILE A 220 17.21 -14.02 21.07
C ILE A 220 17.46 -14.78 19.76
N PRO A 221 18.42 -14.34 18.92
CA PRO A 221 18.84 -15.11 17.74
C PRO A 221 19.50 -16.45 18.12
N GLU A 222 19.62 -17.36 17.15
CA GLU A 222 20.38 -18.61 17.30
C GLU A 222 21.83 -18.37 17.75
N ALA A 223 22.42 -17.23 17.35
CA ALA A 223 23.77 -16.81 17.72
C ALA A 223 23.89 -16.23 19.14
N GLY A 224 22.81 -16.09 19.90
CA GLY A 224 22.82 -15.58 21.28
C GLY A 224 21.77 -14.51 21.54
N THR A 225 22.11 -13.47 22.30
CA THR A 225 21.17 -12.40 22.67
C THR A 225 21.42 -11.15 21.84
N ALA A 226 20.39 -10.60 21.21
CA ALA A 226 20.47 -9.28 20.59
C ALA A 226 20.22 -8.17 21.63
N PRO A 227 20.80 -6.96 21.47
CA PRO A 227 20.47 -5.83 22.30
C PRO A 227 18.95 -5.58 22.29
N PRO A 228 18.33 -5.33 23.46
CA PRO A 228 16.92 -4.98 23.48
C PRO A 228 16.71 -3.63 22.81
N TYR A 229 15.53 -3.45 22.23
CA TYR A 229 15.12 -2.21 21.59
C TYR A 229 13.66 -1.90 21.90
N PHE A 230 13.25 -0.66 21.65
CA PHE A 230 11.87 -0.25 21.79
C PHE A 230 11.27 -0.04 20.42
N LEU A 231 10.15 -0.71 20.16
CA LEU A 231 9.29 -0.35 19.04
C LEU A 231 8.33 0.77 19.47
N PRO A 232 7.91 1.66 18.56
CA PRO A 232 6.73 2.47 18.78
C PRO A 232 5.56 1.58 19.22
N GLY A 233 4.66 2.12 20.04
CA GLY A 233 3.41 1.42 20.32
C GLY A 233 2.56 1.33 19.05
N ASN A 234 1.58 0.44 19.09
CA ASN A 234 0.64 0.25 18.00
C ASN A 234 -0.14 1.54 17.69
N SER A 235 -0.53 1.73 16.43
CA SER A 235 -1.24 2.93 15.97
C SER A 235 -2.67 2.94 16.52
N ILE A 236 -3.02 3.89 17.38
CA ILE A 236 -4.39 4.09 17.88
C ILE A 236 -5.23 4.88 16.88
N TYR A 237 -4.65 5.91 16.28
CA TYR A 237 -5.32 6.78 15.31
C TYR A 237 -4.32 7.28 14.27
N ARG A 238 -4.79 7.43 13.03
CA ARG A 238 -3.98 7.89 11.89
C ARG A 238 -4.86 8.56 10.86
N GLY A 239 -4.90 9.89 10.85
CA GLY A 239 -5.79 10.64 9.96
C GLY A 239 -5.36 12.07 9.75
N ASN A 240 -5.82 12.63 8.62
CA ASN A 240 -5.65 14.03 8.30
C ASN A 240 -6.76 14.85 8.96
N VAL A 241 -6.41 16.03 9.48
CA VAL A 241 -7.36 17.01 10.00
C VAL A 241 -7.02 18.40 9.48
N PRO A 242 -8.03 19.27 9.28
CA PRO A 242 -7.78 20.63 8.84
C PRO A 242 -7.10 21.45 9.93
N VAL A 243 -6.10 22.23 9.54
CA VAL A 243 -5.50 23.30 10.36
C VAL A 243 -6.15 24.62 9.95
N LYS A 244 -6.78 25.30 10.89
CA LYS A 244 -7.42 26.61 10.68
C LYS A 244 -6.86 27.63 11.65
N ASN A 245 -6.40 28.76 11.14
CA ASN A 245 -5.79 29.83 11.93
C ASN A 245 -4.70 29.30 12.90
N GLY A 246 -3.85 28.41 12.40
CA GLY A 246 -2.78 27.77 13.16
C GLY A 246 -3.21 26.75 14.20
N ARG A 247 -4.47 26.29 14.19
CA ARG A 247 -5.00 25.33 15.18
C ARG A 247 -5.63 24.12 14.52
N PHE A 248 -5.49 22.96 15.16
CA PHE A 248 -6.09 21.71 14.70
C PHE A 248 -6.69 20.94 15.87
N THR A 249 -7.68 20.10 15.55
CA THR A 249 -8.28 19.16 16.49
C THR A 249 -8.45 17.81 15.79
N ALA A 250 -7.91 16.75 16.40
CA ALA A 250 -8.19 15.37 16.02
C ALA A 250 -9.07 14.73 17.09
N SER A 251 -10.05 13.94 16.67
CA SER A 251 -10.93 13.21 17.57
C SER A 251 -10.96 11.75 17.15
N PHE A 252 -10.90 10.82 18.10
CA PHE A 252 -10.95 9.39 17.81
C PHE A 252 -11.39 8.56 19.01
N VAL A 253 -11.98 7.40 18.76
CA VAL A 253 -12.28 6.41 19.80
C VAL A 253 -11.03 5.55 20.01
N VAL A 254 -10.65 5.33 21.27
CA VAL A 254 -9.49 4.50 21.60
C VAL A 254 -9.86 3.01 21.52
N PRO A 255 -9.11 2.16 20.81
CA PRO A 255 -9.30 0.71 20.79
C PRO A 255 -9.29 0.09 22.20
N LYS A 256 -10.00 -1.03 22.39
CA LYS A 256 -9.81 -1.90 23.57
C LYS A 256 -8.41 -2.51 23.64
N ASP A 257 -7.77 -2.67 22.49
CA ASP A 257 -6.48 -3.36 22.30
C ASP A 257 -5.28 -2.44 22.56
N ILE A 258 -5.28 -1.79 23.72
CA ILE A 258 -4.18 -0.92 24.17
C ILE A 258 -3.42 -1.57 25.32
N SER A 259 -2.21 -1.07 25.56
CA SER A 259 -1.34 -1.49 26.66
C SER A 259 -1.78 -0.83 27.97
N TYR A 260 -2.82 -1.37 28.62
CA TYR A 260 -3.35 -0.87 29.90
C TYR A 260 -2.25 -0.61 30.94
N GLY A 261 -2.25 0.60 31.52
CA GLY A 261 -1.24 1.01 32.50
C GLY A 261 0.10 1.46 31.91
N GLY A 262 0.22 1.51 30.58
CA GLY A 262 1.35 2.12 29.88
C GLY A 262 1.55 3.60 30.23
N LYS A 263 2.77 4.12 30.02
CA LYS A 263 3.16 5.48 30.45
C LYS A 263 3.79 6.34 29.36
N GLN A 264 3.93 5.80 28.16
CA GLN A 264 4.75 6.39 27.09
C GLN A 264 4.03 6.29 25.75
N ALA A 265 2.70 6.50 25.77
CA ALA A 265 1.93 6.71 24.55
C ALA A 265 2.35 8.02 23.91
N ARG A 266 2.22 8.10 22.58
CA ARG A 266 2.73 9.22 21.79
C ARG A 266 1.69 9.73 20.82
N VAL A 267 1.49 11.04 20.78
CA VAL A 267 0.85 11.71 19.65
C VAL A 267 1.95 12.40 18.84
N SER A 268 1.98 12.16 17.55
CA SER A 268 2.86 12.82 16.58
C SER A 268 2.00 13.55 15.56
N VAL A 269 2.46 14.72 15.14
CA VAL A 269 1.78 15.57 14.17
C VAL A 269 2.78 16.00 13.12
N TYR A 270 2.43 15.82 11.85
CA TYR A 270 3.08 16.46 10.72
C TYR A 270 2.05 17.36 10.04
N PHE A 271 2.38 18.61 9.75
CA PHE A 271 1.47 19.54 9.08
C PHE A 271 2.15 20.20 7.91
N TRP A 272 1.36 20.61 6.94
CA TRP A 272 1.85 21.28 5.74
C TRP A 272 0.77 22.15 5.09
N ASN A 273 1.22 23.12 4.32
CA ASN A 273 0.50 23.77 3.23
C ASN A 273 1.47 23.89 2.04
N ASP A 274 1.15 24.71 1.04
CA ASP A 274 2.00 24.87 -0.16
C ASP A 274 3.35 25.57 0.12
N GLU A 275 3.52 26.23 1.27
CA GLU A 275 4.68 27.08 1.58
C GLU A 275 5.50 26.60 2.78
N THR A 276 4.89 25.92 3.74
CA THR A 276 5.50 25.61 5.04
C THR A 276 5.03 24.25 5.51
N ASP A 277 5.97 23.45 6.00
CA ASP A 277 5.70 22.24 6.74
C ASP A 277 6.32 22.28 8.13
N GLY A 278 5.89 21.35 8.97
CA GLY A 278 6.42 21.22 10.30
C GLY A 278 5.96 19.96 11.00
N ALA A 279 6.61 19.65 12.10
CA ALA A 279 6.32 18.46 12.87
C ALA A 279 6.40 18.72 14.38
N GLY A 280 5.84 17.81 15.15
CA GLY A 280 5.96 17.80 16.58
C GLY A 280 5.34 16.57 17.19
N PHE A 281 5.62 16.34 18.47
CA PHE A 281 5.06 15.20 19.18
C PHE A 281 4.97 15.47 20.68
N ARG A 282 4.19 14.63 21.36
CA ARG A 282 4.14 14.48 22.81
C ARG A 282 4.14 12.99 23.14
N ASN A 283 5.08 12.51 23.94
CA ASN A 283 5.32 11.07 24.18
C ASN A 283 5.29 10.67 25.67
N ASP A 284 4.77 11.54 26.53
CA ASP A 284 4.61 11.35 27.98
C ASP A 284 3.15 11.07 28.37
N ILE A 285 2.36 10.54 27.43
CA ILE A 285 0.93 10.32 27.61
C ILE A 285 0.72 8.97 28.33
N LYS A 286 -0.07 9.01 29.41
CA LYS A 286 -0.43 7.81 30.18
C LYS A 286 -1.53 7.03 29.46
N VAL A 287 -1.49 5.72 29.61
CA VAL A 287 -2.56 4.80 29.20
C VAL A 287 -3.27 4.34 30.45
N SER A 288 -4.58 4.56 30.51
CA SER A 288 -5.42 4.16 31.64
C SER A 288 -5.40 2.65 31.84
N SER A 289 -5.58 2.22 33.09
CA SER A 289 -5.85 0.81 33.42
C SER A 289 -7.34 0.47 33.42
N SER A 290 -8.21 1.43 33.08
CA SER A 290 -9.66 1.28 32.99
C SER A 290 -10.14 1.42 31.54
N THR A 291 -11.41 1.12 31.33
CA THR A 291 -12.14 1.35 30.08
C THR A 291 -13.36 2.22 30.34
N SER A 292 -13.80 2.95 29.32
CA SER A 292 -15.08 3.67 29.38
C SER A 292 -16.26 2.76 29.05
N ASN A 293 -17.48 3.25 29.28
CA ASN A 293 -18.72 2.47 29.12
C ASN A 293 -19.31 2.58 27.71
N LEU A 294 -18.50 2.39 26.67
CA LEU A 294 -19.02 2.25 25.31
C LEU A 294 -19.50 0.81 25.10
N VAL A 295 -20.72 0.65 24.59
CA VAL A 295 -21.28 -0.65 24.23
C VAL A 295 -21.53 -0.69 22.73
N ASP A 296 -20.87 -1.62 22.07
CA ASP A 296 -21.06 -1.93 20.66
C ASP A 296 -20.91 -3.44 20.47
N THR A 297 -21.80 -4.03 19.67
CA THR A 297 -21.90 -5.47 19.43
C THR A 297 -21.94 -5.83 17.95
N ARG A 298 -21.82 -4.84 17.05
CA ARG A 298 -21.83 -5.05 15.61
C ARG A 298 -20.44 -4.78 15.07
N GLY A 299 -19.95 -5.64 14.19
CA GLY A 299 -18.69 -5.38 13.49
C GLY A 299 -18.82 -4.24 12.48
N PRO A 300 -17.68 -3.71 12.00
CA PRO A 300 -17.67 -2.59 11.07
C PRO A 300 -18.28 -2.99 9.71
N ALA A 301 -18.83 -2.02 8.99
CA ALA A 301 -19.17 -2.21 7.58
C ALA A 301 -17.88 -2.18 6.73
N VAL A 302 -17.73 -3.16 5.83
CA VAL A 302 -16.57 -3.28 4.94
C VAL A 302 -17.05 -3.32 3.49
N ARG A 303 -16.51 -2.45 2.65
CA ARG A 303 -16.79 -2.40 1.20
C ARG A 303 -15.48 -2.57 0.43
N LEU A 304 -15.51 -3.47 -0.55
CA LEU A 304 -14.38 -3.81 -1.42
C LEU A 304 -14.69 -3.40 -2.85
N PHE A 305 -13.74 -2.74 -3.51
CA PHE A 305 -13.80 -2.37 -4.92
C PHE A 305 -12.38 -2.08 -5.43
N PHE A 306 -12.23 -1.72 -6.71
CA PHE A 306 -10.93 -1.37 -7.28
C PHE A 306 -10.93 0.08 -7.74
N SER A 307 -9.77 0.75 -7.66
CA SER A 307 -9.62 2.13 -8.14
C SER A 307 -9.98 2.22 -9.63
N GLY A 308 -10.94 3.09 -10.00
CA GLY A 308 -11.51 3.16 -11.35
C GLY A 308 -12.67 2.17 -11.61
N TYR A 309 -13.06 1.39 -10.59
CA TYR A 309 -14.15 0.41 -10.61
C TYR A 309 -15.04 0.60 -9.36
N GLU A 310 -15.54 1.80 -9.09
CA GLU A 310 -16.21 2.13 -7.82
C GLU A 310 -17.52 1.35 -7.61
N ASN A 311 -18.16 0.92 -8.71
CA ASN A 311 -19.38 0.11 -8.74
C ASN A 311 -19.10 -1.39 -8.92
N PHE A 312 -17.86 -1.84 -8.71
CA PHE A 312 -17.46 -3.24 -8.88
C PHE A 312 -18.37 -4.20 -8.11
N THR A 313 -18.75 -5.29 -8.75
CA THR A 313 -19.50 -6.39 -8.15
C THR A 313 -18.78 -7.71 -8.34
N THR A 314 -19.01 -8.66 -7.43
CA THR A 314 -18.44 -10.02 -7.50
C THR A 314 -18.66 -10.65 -8.88
N GLY A 315 -17.57 -11.03 -9.53
CA GLY A 315 -17.54 -11.64 -10.86
C GLY A 315 -17.24 -10.68 -12.02
N ASP A 316 -17.16 -9.37 -11.76
CA ASP A 316 -16.73 -8.39 -12.75
C ASP A 316 -15.25 -8.58 -13.13
N ILE A 317 -14.87 -7.98 -14.27
CA ILE A 317 -13.54 -8.12 -14.86
C ILE A 317 -12.63 -7.00 -14.38
N VAL A 318 -11.40 -7.38 -13.99
CA VAL A 318 -10.29 -6.47 -13.70
C VAL A 318 -9.10 -6.76 -14.60
N ASN A 319 -8.23 -5.77 -14.77
CA ASN A 319 -6.94 -5.96 -15.44
C ASN A 319 -5.93 -6.66 -14.51
N GLU A 320 -4.76 -7.05 -15.05
CA GLU A 320 -3.68 -7.67 -14.28
C GLU A 320 -3.21 -6.79 -13.12
N ASP A 321 -3.00 -5.50 -13.36
CA ASP A 321 -2.55 -4.53 -12.36
C ASP A 321 -3.72 -3.65 -11.92
N VAL A 322 -4.10 -3.78 -10.64
CA VAL A 322 -5.19 -3.00 -10.04
C VAL A 322 -4.85 -2.54 -8.64
N THR A 323 -5.57 -1.54 -8.14
CA THR A 323 -5.48 -1.14 -6.73
C THR A 323 -6.77 -1.51 -6.03
N LEU A 324 -6.72 -2.46 -5.10
CA LEU A 324 -7.83 -2.79 -4.22
C LEU A 324 -8.07 -1.62 -3.26
N VAL A 325 -9.31 -1.15 -3.18
CA VAL A 325 -9.76 -0.18 -2.19
C VAL A 325 -10.65 -0.88 -1.18
N VAL A 326 -10.25 -0.83 0.08
CA VAL A 326 -11.01 -1.35 1.22
C VAL A 326 -11.53 -0.18 2.02
N GLU A 327 -12.83 0.10 1.96
CA GLU A 327 -13.46 1.06 2.84
C GLU A 327 -14.00 0.35 4.08
N VAL A 328 -13.70 0.90 5.25
CA VAL A 328 -14.20 0.40 6.54
C VAL A 328 -14.86 1.54 7.29
N SER A 329 -16.05 1.29 7.83
CA SER A 329 -16.74 2.26 8.68
C SER A 329 -17.47 1.63 9.84
N ASP A 330 -17.38 2.25 11.01
CA ASP A 330 -18.20 1.97 12.17
C ASP A 330 -18.58 3.28 12.87
N SER A 331 -19.88 3.57 12.96
CA SER A 331 -20.38 4.83 13.52
C SER A 331 -20.38 4.91 15.05
N THR A 332 -20.21 3.78 15.74
CA THR A 332 -20.40 3.67 17.19
C THR A 332 -19.05 3.63 17.89
N SER A 333 -18.22 2.66 17.56
CA SER A 333 -16.90 2.46 18.15
C SER A 333 -15.77 2.89 17.23
N GLY A 334 -16.01 3.09 15.93
CA GLY A 334 -14.96 3.44 14.97
C GLY A 334 -14.09 2.25 14.59
N VAL A 335 -13.07 2.48 13.75
CA VAL A 335 -12.26 1.40 13.16
C VAL A 335 -11.01 1.14 14.00
N ASN A 336 -10.71 -0.13 14.27
CA ASN A 336 -9.51 -0.52 15.00
C ASN A 336 -8.32 -0.67 14.06
N ILE A 337 -7.30 0.14 14.33
CA ILE A 337 -6.00 0.10 13.65
C ILE A 337 -4.83 -0.11 14.61
N ALA A 338 -5.12 -0.46 15.88
CA ALA A 338 -4.08 -0.89 16.79
C ALA A 338 -3.44 -2.18 16.27
N GLY A 339 -4.21 -3.06 15.62
CA GLY A 339 -3.64 -4.24 14.97
C GLY A 339 -2.88 -5.13 15.94
N GLU A 340 -3.37 -5.27 17.18
CA GLU A 340 -2.87 -6.34 18.05
C GLU A 340 -3.11 -7.70 17.41
N ILE A 341 -2.31 -8.69 17.80
CA ILE A 341 -2.34 -10.02 17.19
C ILE A 341 -3.77 -10.57 17.23
N GLY A 342 -4.32 -10.87 16.05
CA GLY A 342 -5.68 -11.37 15.89
C GLY A 342 -6.73 -10.31 15.56
N HIS A 343 -6.45 -9.02 15.79
CA HIS A 343 -7.34 -7.89 15.48
C HIS A 343 -6.78 -6.97 14.38
N GLN A 344 -5.97 -7.54 13.49
CA GLN A 344 -5.42 -6.83 12.33
C GLN A 344 -6.47 -6.70 11.22
N LEU A 345 -6.37 -5.63 10.42
CA LEU A 345 -7.06 -5.53 9.13
C LEU A 345 -6.29 -6.40 8.13
N THR A 346 -6.88 -7.50 7.67
CA THR A 346 -6.17 -8.48 6.85
C THR A 346 -6.85 -8.72 5.51
N LEU A 347 -6.04 -9.03 4.49
CA LEU A 347 -6.46 -9.53 3.19
C LEU A 347 -5.94 -10.96 2.98
N SER A 348 -6.84 -11.86 2.58
CA SER A 348 -6.51 -13.20 2.10
C SER A 348 -6.88 -13.30 0.63
N ILE A 349 -5.99 -13.90 -0.16
CA ILE A 349 -6.23 -14.21 -1.57
C ILE A 349 -6.43 -15.72 -1.67
N ASP A 350 -7.61 -16.12 -2.14
CA ASP A 350 -8.02 -17.52 -2.30
C ASP A 350 -7.84 -18.37 -1.04
N PRO A 351 -8.38 -17.96 0.12
CA PRO A 351 -8.14 -18.67 1.38
C PRO A 351 -8.60 -20.13 1.35
N ASP A 352 -9.70 -20.40 0.63
CA ASP A 352 -10.34 -21.72 0.56
C ASP A 352 -10.06 -22.45 -0.76
N ARG A 353 -9.21 -21.89 -1.63
CA ARG A 353 -8.85 -22.47 -2.93
C ARG A 353 -7.35 -22.70 -3.02
N THR A 354 -6.97 -23.60 -3.93
CA THR A 354 -5.57 -23.81 -4.32
C THR A 354 -5.40 -23.23 -5.73
N THR A 355 -5.13 -21.93 -5.78
CA THR A 355 -4.76 -21.19 -6.99
C THR A 355 -3.26 -20.91 -7.02
N CYS A 356 -2.74 -20.47 -8.16
CA CYS A 356 -1.36 -20.05 -8.33
C CYS A 356 -0.91 -19.03 -7.24
N LEU A 357 -1.75 -18.03 -6.92
CA LEU A 357 -1.45 -16.99 -5.95
C LEU A 357 -1.52 -17.51 -4.52
N SER A 358 -2.50 -18.36 -4.21
CA SER A 358 -2.57 -19.02 -2.91
C SER A 358 -1.37 -19.95 -2.66
N GLU A 359 -0.87 -20.62 -3.70
CA GLU A 359 0.32 -21.48 -3.61
C GLU A 359 1.58 -20.62 -3.43
N LEU A 360 1.73 -19.54 -4.20
CA LEU A 360 2.85 -18.60 -4.07
C LEU A 360 2.88 -18.00 -2.66
N ASN A 361 1.73 -17.55 -2.16
CA ASN A 361 1.57 -17.01 -0.82
C ASN A 361 1.96 -18.04 0.26
N ARG A 362 1.48 -19.28 0.15
CA ARG A 362 1.89 -20.37 1.06
C ARG A 362 3.40 -20.66 0.98
N PHE A 363 3.98 -20.67 -0.22
CA PHE A 363 5.42 -20.86 -0.43
C PHE A 363 6.25 -19.74 0.23
N GLN A 364 5.78 -18.50 0.15
CA GLN A 364 6.39 -17.35 0.81
C GLN A 364 6.14 -17.32 2.33
N GLY A 365 5.31 -18.22 2.86
CA GLY A 365 4.90 -18.25 4.26
C GLY A 365 3.96 -17.10 4.65
N VAL A 366 3.19 -16.59 3.69
CA VAL A 366 2.22 -15.51 3.84
C VAL A 366 0.83 -16.09 3.62
N THR A 367 0.04 -16.27 4.68
CA THR A 367 -1.36 -16.73 4.54
C THR A 367 -2.35 -15.57 4.50
N THR A 368 -1.96 -14.46 5.09
CA THR A 368 -2.73 -13.21 5.17
C THR A 368 -1.77 -12.04 5.01
N ILE A 369 -2.23 -11.01 4.32
CA ILE A 369 -1.52 -9.76 4.15
C ILE A 369 -2.08 -8.78 5.17
N ASP A 370 -1.23 -8.27 6.06
CA ASP A 370 -1.61 -7.22 7.01
C ASP A 370 -1.70 -5.87 6.28
N LEU A 371 -2.88 -5.27 6.30
CA LEU A 371 -3.21 -3.98 5.70
C LEU A 371 -3.33 -2.87 6.76
N THR A 372 -3.16 -3.18 8.04
CA THR A 372 -3.42 -2.24 9.15
C THR A 372 -2.61 -0.95 9.02
N ASP A 373 -1.33 -1.06 8.66
CA ASP A 373 -0.46 0.10 8.46
C ASP A 373 -0.77 0.93 7.21
N LEU A 374 -1.62 0.44 6.32
CA LEU A 374 -2.07 1.18 5.15
C LEU A 374 -3.34 1.97 5.44
N PHE A 375 -4.09 1.60 6.48
CA PHE A 375 -5.37 2.24 6.76
C PHE A 375 -5.17 3.71 7.13
N ARG A 376 -6.01 4.57 6.57
CA ARG A 376 -6.09 5.99 6.89
C ARG A 376 -7.54 6.36 7.10
N PHE A 377 -7.83 7.09 8.17
CA PHE A 377 -9.14 7.69 8.34
C PHE A 377 -9.36 8.79 7.28
N ASP A 378 -10.60 8.91 6.82
CA ASP A 378 -11.01 10.04 5.98
C ASP A 378 -10.76 11.35 6.74
N GLU A 379 -10.57 12.46 6.03
CA GLU A 379 -10.22 13.74 6.66
C GLU A 379 -11.25 14.15 7.73
N GLY A 380 -10.78 14.40 8.95
CA GLY A 380 -11.62 14.74 10.11
C GLY A 380 -12.45 13.59 10.68
N SER A 381 -12.41 12.41 10.05
CA SER A 381 -13.14 11.22 10.49
C SER A 381 -12.34 10.41 11.52
N HIS A 382 -13.09 9.64 12.31
CA HIS A 382 -12.61 8.55 13.15
C HIS A 382 -13.52 7.33 13.13
N VAL A 383 -14.51 7.36 12.24
CA VAL A 383 -15.55 6.34 12.08
C VAL A 383 -15.53 5.73 10.69
N ARG A 384 -14.77 6.30 9.75
CA ARG A 384 -14.61 5.82 8.38
C ARG A 384 -13.21 6.13 7.88
N GLY A 385 -12.67 5.19 7.12
CA GLY A 385 -11.42 5.36 6.39
C GLY A 385 -11.26 4.27 5.34
N ARG A 386 -10.07 4.24 4.74
CA ARG A 386 -9.78 3.27 3.69
C ARG A 386 -8.33 2.80 3.67
N VAL A 387 -8.13 1.66 3.01
CA VAL A 387 -6.84 1.17 2.51
C VAL A 387 -6.87 1.18 1.00
N GLU A 388 -5.76 1.60 0.39
CA GLU A 388 -5.48 1.38 -1.03
C GLU A 388 -4.29 0.42 -1.11
N PHE A 389 -4.47 -0.73 -1.75
CA PHE A 389 -3.49 -1.81 -1.84
C PHE A 389 -3.29 -2.25 -3.29
N PRO A 390 -2.13 -1.95 -3.91
CA PRO A 390 -1.79 -2.47 -5.23
C PRO A 390 -1.76 -3.99 -5.24
N LEU A 391 -2.43 -4.59 -6.21
CA LEU A 391 -2.50 -6.02 -6.48
C LEU A 391 -2.10 -6.28 -7.93
N ARG A 392 -1.39 -7.39 -8.12
CA ARG A 392 -1.03 -7.90 -9.43
C ARG A 392 -1.51 -9.33 -9.58
N PHE A 393 -2.21 -9.60 -10.68
CA PHE A 393 -2.72 -10.90 -11.10
C PHE A 393 -1.96 -11.36 -12.36
N PRO A 394 -0.76 -11.95 -12.21
CA PRO A 394 0.02 -12.41 -13.34
C PRO A 394 -0.59 -13.67 -13.96
N ARG A 395 -0.43 -13.87 -15.28
CA ARG A 395 -0.81 -15.12 -15.96
C ARG A 395 -0.12 -16.37 -15.38
N GLU A 396 1.10 -16.20 -14.89
CA GLU A 396 1.96 -17.28 -14.41
C GLU A 396 2.83 -16.77 -13.24
N VAL A 397 3.04 -17.64 -12.26
CA VAL A 397 3.98 -17.41 -11.15
C VAL A 397 5.07 -18.47 -11.14
N ASP A 398 6.27 -18.08 -10.73
CA ASP A 398 7.37 -19.01 -10.45
C ASP A 398 7.38 -19.35 -8.94
N ILE A 399 7.19 -20.63 -8.63
CA ILE A 399 7.22 -21.17 -7.27
C ILE A 399 8.42 -22.12 -7.18
N GLY A 400 9.58 -21.58 -6.79
CA GLY A 400 10.79 -22.36 -6.56
C GLY A 400 11.37 -23.02 -7.82
N GLY A 401 11.29 -22.34 -8.96
CA GLY A 401 11.70 -22.82 -10.30
C GLY A 401 10.58 -23.53 -11.06
N ARG A 402 9.40 -23.71 -10.45
CA ARG A 402 8.22 -24.30 -11.09
C ARG A 402 7.27 -23.19 -11.53
N LYS A 403 7.06 -23.10 -12.83
CA LYS A 403 6.06 -22.23 -13.46
C LYS A 403 4.64 -22.78 -13.24
N VAL A 404 3.74 -21.94 -12.70
CA VAL A 404 2.35 -22.29 -12.39
C VAL A 404 1.42 -21.26 -13.01
N GLN A 405 0.49 -21.73 -13.85
CA GLN A 405 -0.49 -20.88 -14.52
C GLN A 405 -1.61 -20.48 -13.55
N CYS A 406 -2.07 -19.24 -13.68
CA CYS A 406 -3.16 -18.67 -12.89
C CYS A 406 -4.49 -18.88 -13.62
N VAL A 407 -4.98 -20.12 -13.59
CA VAL A 407 -6.30 -20.46 -14.13
C VAL A 407 -6.96 -21.48 -13.23
N ASP A 408 -8.29 -21.40 -13.11
CA ASP A 408 -9.11 -22.37 -12.42
C ASP A 408 -9.36 -23.63 -13.27
N GLU A 409 -10.18 -24.55 -12.76
CA GLU A 409 -10.55 -25.80 -13.43
C GLU A 409 -11.30 -25.61 -14.76
N ASN A 410 -11.89 -24.43 -14.99
CA ASN A 410 -12.60 -24.06 -16.21
C ASN A 410 -11.70 -23.30 -17.19
N GLY A 411 -10.44 -23.04 -16.81
CA GLY A 411 -9.51 -22.23 -17.60
C GLY A 411 -9.71 -20.72 -17.46
N GLU A 412 -10.47 -20.27 -16.47
CA GLU A 412 -10.67 -18.84 -16.17
C GLU A 412 -9.72 -18.39 -15.04
N ASP A 413 -9.16 -17.18 -15.12
CA ASP A 413 -8.35 -16.63 -14.02
C ASP A 413 -9.26 -15.95 -12.99
N ARG A 414 -9.69 -16.73 -11.99
CA ARG A 414 -10.60 -16.28 -10.91
C ARG A 414 -9.89 -16.25 -9.57
N HIS A 415 -10.06 -15.13 -8.86
CA HIS A 415 -9.53 -14.95 -7.51
C HIS A 415 -10.58 -14.44 -6.53
N MET A 416 -10.63 -15.05 -5.35
CA MET A 416 -11.45 -14.60 -4.23
C MET A 416 -10.60 -13.79 -3.25
N LEU A 417 -10.92 -12.51 -3.09
CA LEU A 417 -10.32 -11.64 -2.09
C LEU A 417 -11.22 -11.60 -0.87
N VAL A 418 -10.65 -11.86 0.31
CA VAL A 418 -11.38 -11.85 1.59
C VAL A 418 -10.69 -10.90 2.54
N VAL A 419 -11.43 -9.89 3.02
CA VAL A 419 -10.93 -8.90 3.97
C VAL A 419 -11.65 -9.05 5.30
N LYS A 420 -10.87 -9.08 6.39
CA LYS A 420 -11.38 -9.06 7.76
C LYS A 420 -10.97 -7.77 8.46
N ALA A 421 -11.95 -7.08 9.05
CA ALA A 421 -11.76 -5.82 9.77
C ALA A 421 -12.36 -5.88 11.17
N TRP A 422 -11.89 -5.00 12.06
CA TRP A 422 -12.28 -4.92 13.46
C TRP A 422 -12.66 -3.49 13.82
N ASP A 423 -13.62 -3.35 14.72
CA ASP A 423 -13.94 -2.08 15.37
C ASP A 423 -13.16 -1.92 16.69
N ASN A 424 -13.19 -0.72 17.29
CA ASN A 424 -12.47 -0.45 18.55
C ASN A 424 -13.05 -1.20 19.76
N ALA A 425 -14.25 -1.76 19.63
CA ALA A 425 -14.91 -2.58 20.64
C ALA A 425 -14.63 -4.08 20.49
N ASN A 426 -13.80 -4.47 19.52
CA ASN A 426 -13.39 -5.83 19.16
C ASN A 426 -14.50 -6.69 18.52
N ASN A 427 -15.48 -6.07 17.87
CA ASN A 427 -16.37 -6.77 16.96
C ASN A 427 -15.72 -6.81 15.56
N SER A 428 -15.90 -7.93 14.85
CA SER A 428 -15.31 -8.11 13.51
C SER A 428 -16.37 -8.32 12.45
N SER A 429 -16.00 -7.96 11.22
CA SER A 429 -16.75 -8.27 10.01
C SER A 429 -15.79 -8.78 8.95
N THR A 430 -16.31 -9.62 8.05
CA THR A 430 -15.60 -10.09 6.86
C THR A 430 -16.39 -9.69 5.63
N ALA A 431 -15.71 -9.16 4.61
CA ALA A 431 -16.25 -8.96 3.28
C ALA A 431 -15.41 -9.74 2.27
N SER A 432 -16.03 -10.17 1.18
CA SER A 432 -15.34 -10.85 0.10
C SER A 432 -15.83 -10.39 -1.26
N VAL A 433 -14.95 -10.51 -2.25
CA VAL A 433 -15.26 -10.25 -3.65
C VAL A 433 -14.54 -11.28 -4.51
N GLU A 434 -15.21 -11.80 -5.54
CA GLU A 434 -14.57 -12.61 -6.58
C GLU A 434 -14.27 -11.72 -7.78
N VAL A 435 -13.09 -11.87 -8.36
CA VAL A 435 -12.67 -11.15 -9.56
C VAL A 435 -12.37 -12.12 -10.69
N LEU A 436 -12.67 -11.70 -11.91
CA LEU A 436 -12.21 -12.34 -13.13
C LEU A 436 -11.09 -11.48 -13.73
N VAL A 437 -9.92 -12.06 -13.96
CA VAL A 437 -8.76 -11.31 -14.46
C VAL A 437 -8.74 -11.40 -15.98
N ALA A 438 -8.68 -10.25 -16.64
CA ALA A 438 -8.38 -10.17 -18.05
C ALA A 438 -6.92 -9.79 -18.26
N HIS A 439 -6.23 -10.66 -18.99
CA HIS A 439 -4.84 -10.44 -19.35
C HIS A 439 -4.66 -9.76 -20.71
N GLU A 440 -5.75 -9.47 -21.43
CA GLU A 440 -5.69 -8.70 -22.67
C GLU A 440 -5.42 -7.23 -22.34
N GLU A 441 -4.42 -6.63 -23.00
CA GLU A 441 -4.23 -5.19 -22.91
C GLU A 441 -5.39 -4.45 -23.61
N GLY A 442 -5.97 -3.46 -22.93
CA GLY A 442 -6.99 -2.57 -23.48
C GLY A 442 -8.42 -2.97 -23.18
N LEU A 443 -9.34 -2.71 -24.12
CA LEU A 443 -10.78 -2.86 -23.91
C LEU A 443 -11.20 -4.34 -24.00
N VAL A 444 -11.74 -4.85 -22.90
CA VAL A 444 -12.29 -6.21 -22.78
C VAL A 444 -13.81 -6.15 -22.79
N ILE A 445 -14.42 -7.02 -23.59
CA ILE A 445 -15.85 -7.28 -23.61
C ILE A 445 -16.03 -8.79 -23.53
N ASP A 446 -16.64 -9.26 -22.46
CA ASP A 446 -16.83 -10.69 -22.20
C ASP A 446 -18.28 -11.03 -21.90
N ARG A 447 -18.61 -12.33 -21.94
CA ARG A 447 -19.94 -12.89 -21.66
C ARG A 447 -21.06 -12.23 -22.44
N VAL A 448 -20.78 -11.88 -23.69
CA VAL A 448 -21.78 -11.31 -24.59
C VAL A 448 -22.80 -12.38 -24.93
N MET A 449 -24.01 -12.20 -24.44
CA MET A 449 -25.13 -13.11 -24.67
C MET A 449 -26.43 -12.33 -24.74
N ASN A 450 -27.51 -13.00 -25.15
CA ASN A 450 -28.85 -12.47 -25.02
C ASN A 450 -29.71 -13.46 -24.26
N TYR A 451 -30.60 -12.96 -23.39
CA TYR A 451 -31.54 -13.79 -22.64
C TYR A 451 -32.92 -13.12 -22.57
N PRO A 452 -34.02 -13.86 -22.82
CA PRO A 452 -34.06 -15.25 -23.27
C PRO A 452 -33.50 -15.44 -24.69
N ASN A 453 -32.97 -16.64 -24.98
CA ASN A 453 -32.55 -17.08 -26.31
C ASN A 453 -32.79 -18.59 -26.47
N PRO A 454 -33.77 -19.05 -27.28
CA PRO A 454 -34.63 -18.24 -28.16
C PRO A 454 -35.61 -17.33 -27.40
N PHE A 455 -36.14 -16.29 -28.06
CA PHE A 455 -37.17 -15.40 -27.50
C PHE A 455 -38.35 -15.18 -28.46
N SER A 456 -39.50 -14.78 -27.90
CA SER A 456 -40.75 -14.57 -28.64
C SER A 456 -41.20 -13.10 -28.72
N ASP A 457 -40.96 -12.32 -27.66
CA ASP A 457 -41.38 -10.91 -27.58
C ASP A 457 -40.15 -9.99 -27.52
N LYS A 458 -39.41 -10.07 -26.42
CA LYS A 458 -38.19 -9.29 -26.18
C LYS A 458 -37.02 -10.15 -25.70
N THR A 459 -35.81 -9.63 -25.86
CA THR A 459 -34.59 -10.23 -25.33
C THR A 459 -33.68 -9.13 -24.80
N THR A 460 -32.81 -9.47 -23.85
CA THR A 460 -31.85 -8.53 -23.31
C THR A 460 -30.45 -9.00 -23.60
N PHE A 461 -29.65 -8.16 -24.26
CA PHE A 461 -28.23 -8.36 -24.42
C PHE A 461 -27.52 -8.04 -23.11
N THR A 462 -26.64 -8.93 -22.68
CA THR A 462 -25.81 -8.77 -21.49
C THR A 462 -24.35 -8.94 -21.86
N PHE A 463 -23.48 -8.16 -21.24
CA PHE A 463 -22.03 -8.26 -21.39
C PHE A 463 -21.33 -7.66 -20.17
N ILE A 464 -20.07 -8.06 -19.95
CA ILE A 464 -19.19 -7.49 -18.91
C ILE A 464 -18.07 -6.74 -19.62
N THR A 465 -17.66 -5.60 -19.07
CA THR A 465 -16.51 -4.85 -19.57
C THR A 465 -15.59 -4.41 -18.43
N ASN A 466 -14.30 -4.25 -18.74
CA ASN A 466 -13.27 -3.86 -17.77
C ASN A 466 -13.10 -2.35 -17.61
N GLN A 467 -13.92 -1.51 -18.24
CA GLN A 467 -13.87 -0.05 -18.14
C GLN A 467 -15.14 0.60 -18.68
N ASP A 468 -15.36 1.87 -18.34
CA ASP A 468 -16.47 2.64 -18.88
C ASP A 468 -16.37 2.78 -20.41
N LEU A 469 -17.51 2.69 -21.07
CA LEU A 469 -17.66 2.76 -22.52
C LEU A 469 -18.32 4.07 -22.92
N GLU A 470 -17.73 4.78 -23.87
CA GLU A 470 -18.31 5.98 -24.50
C GLU A 470 -19.47 5.66 -25.44
N SER A 471 -19.53 4.44 -25.96
CA SER A 471 -20.68 3.99 -26.75
C SER A 471 -20.70 2.48 -26.89
N VAL A 472 -21.92 1.94 -26.94
CA VAL A 472 -22.19 0.55 -27.29
C VAL A 472 -23.20 0.53 -28.42
N ARG A 473 -22.87 -0.18 -29.50
CA ARG A 473 -23.79 -0.40 -30.62
C ARG A 473 -23.99 -1.88 -30.85
N ILE A 474 -25.25 -2.33 -30.85
CA ILE A 474 -25.61 -3.71 -31.18
C ILE A 474 -26.32 -3.69 -32.52
N LYS A 475 -25.69 -4.29 -33.53
CA LYS A 475 -26.26 -4.45 -34.87
C LYS A 475 -26.77 -5.87 -35.03
N ILE A 476 -28.03 -6.03 -35.44
CA ILE A 476 -28.69 -7.33 -35.59
C ILE A 476 -28.92 -7.59 -37.07
N TYR A 477 -28.58 -8.78 -37.55
CA TYR A 477 -28.57 -9.17 -38.94
C TYR A 477 -29.28 -10.50 -39.17
N THR A 478 -29.87 -10.67 -40.36
CA THR A 478 -30.22 -12.00 -40.86
C THR A 478 -28.95 -12.81 -41.15
N VAL A 479 -29.10 -14.13 -41.30
CA VAL A 479 -27.99 -15.00 -41.76
C VAL A 479 -27.49 -14.64 -43.18
N SER A 480 -28.29 -13.95 -43.99
CA SER A 480 -27.90 -13.42 -45.29
C SER A 480 -27.19 -12.06 -45.23
N GLY A 481 -27.03 -11.48 -44.03
CA GLY A 481 -26.32 -10.21 -43.81
C GLY A 481 -27.19 -8.96 -43.91
N GLN A 482 -28.51 -9.09 -44.03
CA GLN A 482 -29.42 -7.94 -44.03
C GLN A 482 -29.53 -7.37 -42.61
N LEU A 483 -29.29 -6.07 -42.45
CA LEU A 483 -29.43 -5.36 -41.17
C LEU A 483 -30.91 -5.24 -40.78
N ILE A 484 -31.26 -5.76 -39.61
CA ILE A 484 -32.61 -5.72 -39.02
C ILE A 484 -32.78 -4.50 -38.12
N ARG A 485 -31.84 -4.30 -37.18
CA ARG A 485 -31.92 -3.25 -36.17
C ARG A 485 -30.52 -2.82 -35.72
N THR A 486 -30.37 -1.55 -35.37
CA THR A 486 -29.24 -1.06 -34.58
C THR A 486 -29.77 -0.53 -33.25
N LEU A 487 -29.19 -1.00 -32.14
CA LEU A 487 -29.40 -0.46 -30.81
C LEU A 487 -28.19 0.41 -30.50
N GLU A 488 -28.41 1.68 -30.17
CA GLU A 488 -27.34 2.61 -29.79
C GLU A 488 -27.51 2.99 -28.33
N TYR A 489 -26.47 2.72 -27.54
CA TYR A 489 -26.38 3.10 -26.14
C TYR A 489 -25.22 4.09 -25.96
N PRO A 490 -25.49 5.30 -25.44
CA PRO A 490 -24.52 6.39 -25.40
C PRO A 490 -23.46 6.23 -24.32
N PHE A 491 -23.62 5.27 -23.40
CA PHE A 491 -22.61 4.89 -22.43
C PHE A 491 -22.93 3.52 -21.85
N ALA A 492 -21.92 2.86 -21.30
CA ALA A 492 -22.03 1.67 -20.45
C ALA A 492 -20.94 1.76 -19.38
N THR A 493 -21.20 1.27 -18.19
CA THR A 493 -20.24 1.36 -17.08
C THR A 493 -19.35 0.14 -17.04
N SER A 494 -18.18 0.24 -16.41
CA SER A 494 -17.39 -0.94 -16.06
C SER A 494 -18.23 -1.98 -15.30
N GLY A 495 -17.96 -3.26 -15.52
CA GLY A 495 -18.72 -4.38 -14.97
C GLY A 495 -19.89 -4.83 -15.86
N PHE A 496 -20.91 -5.40 -15.23
CA PHE A 496 -22.09 -5.98 -15.91
C PHE A 496 -23.04 -4.92 -16.51
N ASN A 497 -23.42 -5.11 -17.77
CA ASN A 497 -24.31 -4.22 -18.52
C ASN A 497 -25.47 -4.97 -19.17
N MET A 498 -26.60 -4.29 -19.34
CA MET A 498 -27.83 -4.83 -19.96
C MET A 498 -28.41 -3.85 -20.99
N ILE A 499 -28.73 -4.36 -22.18
CA ILE A 499 -29.38 -3.60 -23.28
C ILE A 499 -30.60 -4.38 -23.78
N GLU A 500 -31.80 -3.86 -23.56
CA GLU A 500 -33.05 -4.51 -23.98
C GLU A 500 -33.33 -4.29 -25.47
N TRP A 501 -33.85 -5.32 -26.14
CA TRP A 501 -34.43 -5.26 -27.47
C TRP A 501 -35.86 -5.79 -27.45
N ASP A 502 -36.78 -5.00 -27.99
CA ASP A 502 -38.21 -5.30 -28.15
C ASP A 502 -38.52 -6.31 -29.27
N GLY A 503 -37.50 -6.88 -29.91
CA GLY A 503 -37.66 -7.86 -30.96
C GLY A 503 -38.20 -7.32 -32.29
N ARG A 504 -38.18 -5.99 -32.50
CA ARG A 504 -38.67 -5.34 -33.73
C ARG A 504 -37.54 -4.82 -34.61
N ASP A 505 -37.80 -4.73 -35.91
CA ASP A 505 -36.86 -4.16 -36.87
C ASP A 505 -36.84 -2.62 -36.85
N ALA A 506 -36.16 -1.99 -37.81
CA ALA A 506 -36.07 -0.52 -37.91
C ALA A 506 -37.43 0.16 -38.24
N GLN A 507 -38.37 -0.55 -38.84
CA GLN A 507 -39.70 -0.08 -39.22
C GLN A 507 -40.75 -0.34 -38.13
N GLY A 508 -40.39 -1.10 -37.09
CA GLY A 508 -41.29 -1.52 -36.01
C GLY A 508 -42.01 -2.83 -36.31
N ASP A 509 -41.68 -3.46 -37.44
CA ASP A 509 -42.24 -4.75 -37.85
C ASP A 509 -41.55 -5.91 -37.12
N VAL A 510 -42.24 -7.04 -37.12
CA VAL A 510 -41.79 -8.27 -36.46
C VAL A 510 -40.96 -9.11 -37.43
N PRO A 511 -39.67 -9.37 -37.14
CA PRO A 511 -38.85 -10.27 -37.95
C PRO A 511 -39.41 -11.71 -37.92
N SER A 512 -39.21 -12.47 -39.00
CA SER A 512 -39.66 -13.86 -39.10
C SER A 512 -38.95 -14.79 -38.11
N ASN A 513 -39.58 -15.91 -37.76
CA ASN A 513 -38.93 -16.96 -36.96
C ASN A 513 -37.66 -17.46 -37.62
N GLY A 514 -36.58 -17.61 -36.85
CA GLY A 514 -35.30 -18.04 -37.39
C GLY A 514 -34.09 -17.63 -36.55
N VAL A 515 -32.91 -17.96 -37.07
CA VAL A 515 -31.62 -17.60 -36.48
C VAL A 515 -31.13 -16.29 -37.09
N TYR A 516 -30.57 -15.44 -36.24
CA TYR A 516 -30.00 -14.14 -36.56
C TYR A 516 -28.61 -14.02 -35.97
N LEU A 517 -27.81 -13.12 -36.53
CA LEU A 517 -26.50 -12.76 -36.01
C LEU A 517 -26.59 -11.38 -35.35
N TYR A 518 -25.83 -11.15 -34.30
CA TYR A 518 -25.65 -9.82 -33.76
C TYR A 518 -24.16 -9.48 -33.66
N LYS A 519 -23.84 -8.19 -33.75
CA LYS A 519 -22.51 -7.63 -33.58
C LYS A 519 -22.57 -6.51 -32.56
N LEU A 520 -21.97 -6.71 -31.40
CA LEU A 520 -21.74 -5.68 -30.39
C LEU A 520 -20.44 -4.96 -30.73
N ILE A 521 -20.48 -3.64 -30.75
CA ILE A 521 -19.34 -2.75 -31.00
C ILE A 521 -19.25 -1.81 -29.80
N ALA A 522 -18.22 -1.98 -28.99
CA ALA A 522 -17.94 -1.18 -27.81
C ALA A 522 -16.78 -0.21 -28.10
N ARG A 523 -16.88 1.02 -27.59
CA ARG A 523 -15.81 2.02 -27.66
C ARG A 523 -15.54 2.63 -26.29
N ALA A 524 -14.28 2.87 -26.00
CA ALA A 524 -13.82 3.48 -24.75
C ALA A 524 -12.61 4.40 -25.02
N GLN A 525 -12.28 5.26 -24.06
CA GLN A 525 -11.01 6.00 -24.07
C GLN A 525 -9.94 5.19 -23.37
N GLY A 526 -8.84 4.93 -24.06
CA GLY A 526 -7.62 4.40 -23.46
C GLY A 526 -6.61 5.52 -23.19
N SER A 527 -5.63 5.22 -22.35
CA SER A 527 -4.50 6.13 -22.05
C SER A 527 -3.65 6.49 -23.27
N SER A 528 -3.63 5.63 -24.29
CA SER A 528 -2.90 5.82 -25.55
C SER A 528 -3.79 6.18 -26.76
N GLY A 529 -5.09 6.39 -26.54
CA GLY A 529 -6.06 6.73 -27.59
C GLY A 529 -7.36 5.91 -27.51
N PRO A 530 -8.28 6.09 -28.48
CA PRO A 530 -9.57 5.43 -28.48
C PRO A 530 -9.44 3.92 -28.70
N LEU A 531 -10.16 3.14 -27.89
CA LEU A 531 -10.21 1.68 -27.94
C LEU A 531 -11.54 1.24 -28.55
N GLN A 532 -11.52 0.16 -29.34
CA GLN A 532 -12.73 -0.45 -29.89
C GLN A 532 -12.63 -1.98 -29.85
N LYS A 533 -13.68 -2.64 -29.37
CA LYS A 533 -13.82 -4.10 -29.38
C LYS A 533 -15.12 -4.49 -30.06
N GLU A 534 -15.07 -5.58 -30.82
CA GLU A 534 -16.24 -6.12 -31.52
C GLU A 534 -16.45 -7.58 -31.12
N VAL A 535 -17.68 -7.93 -30.79
CA VAL A 535 -18.09 -9.30 -30.46
C VAL A 535 -19.28 -9.70 -31.30
N VAL A 536 -19.22 -10.89 -31.91
CA VAL A 536 -20.29 -11.43 -32.76
C VAL A 536 -20.91 -12.63 -32.06
N GLY A 537 -22.24 -12.66 -32.02
CA GLY A 537 -23.00 -13.79 -31.48
C GLY A 537 -24.22 -14.14 -32.30
N ARG A 538 -25.00 -15.10 -31.82
CA ARG A 538 -26.19 -15.63 -32.49
C ARG A 538 -27.39 -15.53 -31.57
N LEU A 539 -28.56 -15.23 -32.13
CA LEU A 539 -29.84 -15.23 -31.42
C LEU A 539 -30.92 -15.91 -32.26
N ALA A 540 -31.95 -16.45 -31.61
CA ALA A 540 -33.07 -17.12 -32.26
C ALA A 540 -34.40 -16.47 -31.86
N ILE A 541 -35.25 -16.23 -32.86
CA ILE A 541 -36.61 -15.71 -32.69
C ILE A 541 -37.60 -16.86 -32.92
N ILE A 542 -38.48 -17.09 -31.94
CA ILE A 542 -39.57 -18.07 -32.01
C ILE A 542 -40.85 -17.39 -31.55
N ARG A 543 -41.72 -17.04 -32.49
CA ARG A 543 -43.04 -16.45 -32.28
C ARG A 543 -44.15 -17.46 -32.46
#